data_AF-Q60313-F1
#
_entry.id   AF-Q60313-F1
#
_cell.length_a   1.000
_cell.length_b   1.000
_cell.length_c   1.000
_cell.angle_alpha   90.00
_cell.angle_beta   90.00
_cell.angle_gamma   90.00
#
_symmetry.space_group_name_H-M   'P 1'
#
loop_
_entity.id
_entity.type
_entity.pdbx_description
1 polymer ?
#
loop_
_entity_poly.entity_id
_entity_poly.type
_entity_poly.pdbx_seq_one_letter_code
_entity_poly.pdbx_strand_id
1 'polypeptide(L)'
;MKGKRIAIVSHRILNQNSVVNGLERAEGAFNEVVEILLKNNYGIIQLPCPELIYLGIDREGKTKEEYDTKEYRELCKKLLEPIIKYLQEYKKDNYKFILIGIENSTTCDIFKNRGILMEEFFKEVEKLNIIIKAIEYPKNEKDYNKFVKTLEKMIK
;
A
#
# COMPACT_ATOMS: atom_id res chain seq x y z
N MET A 1 -3.40 -9.94 -24.71
CA MET A 1 -3.52 -8.46 -24.70
C MET A 1 -3.20 -7.95 -23.29
N LYS A 2 -2.45 -6.84 -23.14
CA LYS A 2 -2.11 -6.26 -21.82
C LYS A 2 -3.17 -5.24 -21.39
N GLY A 3 -3.72 -5.38 -20.17
CA GLY A 3 -4.76 -4.47 -19.64
C GLY A 3 -4.25 -3.12 -19.15
N LYS A 4 -2.93 -2.97 -18.96
CA LYS A 4 -2.23 -1.73 -18.55
C LYS A 4 -2.78 -1.04 -17.29
N ARG A 5 -3.27 -1.84 -16.34
CA ARG A 5 -3.83 -1.39 -15.06
C ARG A 5 -3.13 -2.14 -13.94
N ILE A 6 -2.55 -1.39 -13.00
CA ILE A 6 -1.80 -1.94 -11.86
C ILE A 6 -2.33 -1.35 -10.56
N ALA A 7 -2.63 -2.21 -9.61
CA ALA A 7 -2.95 -1.87 -8.24
C ALA A 7 -1.70 -2.10 -7.39
N ILE A 8 -1.20 -1.02 -6.81
CA ILE A 8 -0.14 -1.03 -5.81
C ILE A 8 -0.83 -1.12 -4.46
N VAL A 9 -0.58 -2.17 -3.69
CA VAL A 9 -1.31 -2.43 -2.45
C VAL A 9 -0.35 -2.57 -1.29
N SER A 10 -0.66 -1.95 -0.15
CA SER A 10 0.06 -2.21 1.09
C SER A 10 0.07 -3.70 1.40
N HIS A 11 1.18 -4.23 1.94
CA HIS A 11 1.35 -5.65 2.27
C HIS A 11 0.16 -6.23 3.03
N ARG A 12 -0.35 -5.45 4.00
CA ARG A 12 -1.50 -5.82 4.84
C ARG A 12 -2.77 -6.08 4.04
N ILE A 13 -2.97 -5.48 2.85
CA ILE A 13 -4.14 -5.81 2.01
C ILE A 13 -4.15 -7.28 1.59
N LEU A 14 -2.98 -7.85 1.34
CA LEU A 14 -2.83 -9.23 0.86
C LEU A 14 -2.47 -10.22 1.96
N ASN A 15 -1.99 -9.73 3.11
CA ASN A 15 -1.50 -10.60 4.16
C ASN A 15 -1.66 -9.97 5.57
N GLN A 16 -2.80 -10.25 6.20
CA GLN A 16 -3.11 -9.87 7.58
C GLN A 16 -2.25 -10.62 8.61
N ASN A 17 -1.63 -11.75 8.26
CA ASN A 17 -0.65 -12.42 9.12
C ASN A 17 0.61 -11.58 9.37
N SER A 18 0.78 -10.44 8.69
CA SER A 18 1.88 -9.50 8.92
C SER A 18 1.60 -8.46 9.99
N VAL A 19 0.33 -8.31 10.40
CA VAL A 19 -0.11 -7.28 11.33
C VAL A 19 0.38 -7.64 12.75
N VAL A 20 0.49 -6.64 13.63
CA VAL A 20 0.72 -6.87 15.06
C VAL A 20 -0.39 -7.77 15.60
N ASN A 21 -0.02 -8.78 16.40
CA ASN A 21 -0.94 -9.76 16.95
C ASN A 21 -2.14 -9.09 17.66
N GLY A 22 -3.36 -9.51 17.29
CA GLY A 22 -4.61 -8.98 17.84
C GLY A 22 -5.17 -7.75 17.10
N LEU A 23 -4.49 -7.27 16.06
CA LEU A 23 -4.95 -6.16 15.21
C LEU A 23 -5.31 -6.60 13.78
N GLU A 24 -5.23 -7.88 13.47
CA GLU A 24 -5.70 -8.47 12.21
C GLU A 24 -7.20 -8.27 12.01
N ARG A 25 -7.60 -8.10 10.74
CA ARG A 25 -8.99 -7.84 10.34
C ARG A 25 -9.49 -8.82 9.27
N ALA A 26 -8.70 -9.82 8.95
CA ALA A 26 -9.05 -10.97 8.10
C ALA A 26 -8.04 -12.10 8.37
N GLU A 27 -8.40 -13.33 7.97
CA GLU A 27 -7.53 -14.51 8.13
C GLU A 27 -6.29 -14.49 7.21
N GLY A 28 -6.39 -13.78 6.08
CA GLY A 28 -5.34 -13.72 5.06
C GLY A 28 -5.37 -12.38 4.35
N ALA A 29 -5.81 -12.34 3.10
CA ALA A 29 -6.04 -11.09 2.40
C ALA A 29 -7.40 -10.48 2.79
N PHE A 30 -7.60 -9.20 2.49
CA PHE A 30 -8.95 -8.66 2.34
C PHE A 30 -9.53 -9.16 1.02
N ASN A 31 -10.11 -10.37 1.05
CA ASN A 31 -10.51 -11.11 -0.15
C ASN A 31 -11.40 -10.29 -1.09
N GLU A 32 -12.40 -9.58 -0.59
CA GLU A 32 -13.28 -8.76 -1.42
C GLU A 32 -12.51 -7.66 -2.17
N VAL A 33 -11.52 -7.02 -1.54
CA VAL A 33 -10.67 -6.02 -2.21
C VAL A 33 -9.87 -6.67 -3.34
N VAL A 34 -9.27 -7.82 -3.08
CA VAL A 34 -8.50 -8.57 -4.08
C VAL A 34 -9.40 -9.00 -5.24
N GLU A 35 -10.59 -9.52 -4.94
CA GLU A 35 -11.57 -9.90 -5.95
C GLU A 35 -12.02 -8.73 -6.82
N ILE A 36 -12.29 -7.56 -6.24
CA ILE A 36 -12.65 -6.35 -6.98
C ILE A 36 -11.55 -6.00 -7.98
N LEU A 37 -10.27 -6.06 -7.57
CA LEU A 37 -9.13 -5.79 -8.45
C LEU A 37 -9.03 -6.81 -9.58
N LEU A 38 -9.11 -8.11 -9.26
CA LEU A 38 -8.99 -9.19 -10.23
C LEU A 38 -10.15 -9.18 -11.24
N LYS A 39 -11.40 -9.02 -10.78
CA LYS A 39 -12.60 -8.89 -11.64
C LYS A 39 -12.49 -7.72 -12.62
N ASN A 40 -11.76 -6.67 -12.26
CA ASN A 40 -11.52 -5.49 -13.11
C ASN A 40 -10.19 -5.56 -13.90
N ASN A 41 -9.54 -6.72 -13.94
CA ASN A 41 -8.30 -6.97 -14.68
C ASN A 41 -7.12 -6.08 -14.28
N TYR A 42 -7.03 -5.72 -12.99
CA TYR A 42 -5.84 -5.10 -12.44
C TYR A 42 -4.77 -6.16 -12.16
N GLY A 43 -3.55 -5.94 -12.64
CA GLY A 43 -2.38 -6.60 -12.07
C GLY A 43 -2.10 -6.02 -10.69
N ILE A 44 -1.47 -6.79 -9.79
CA ILE A 44 -1.23 -6.37 -8.40
C ILE A 44 0.27 -6.33 -8.13
N ILE A 45 0.74 -5.21 -7.59
CA ILE A 45 2.06 -5.06 -6.99
C ILE A 45 1.88 -4.89 -5.50
N GLN A 46 2.50 -5.77 -4.72
CA GLN A 46 2.54 -5.68 -3.27
C GLN A 46 3.68 -4.74 -2.85
N LEU A 47 3.34 -3.71 -2.08
CA LEU A 47 4.33 -2.97 -1.28
C LEU A 47 4.77 -3.85 -0.11
N PRO A 48 6.05 -3.81 0.28
CA PRO A 48 6.55 -4.57 1.42
C PRO A 48 5.99 -4.04 2.75
N CYS A 49 6.19 -4.80 3.83
CA CYS A 49 5.92 -4.36 5.20
C CYS A 49 7.25 -4.09 5.93
N PRO A 50 7.74 -2.83 5.95
CA PRO A 50 8.98 -2.51 6.63
C PRO A 50 8.94 -2.78 8.13
N GLU A 51 7.77 -2.62 8.78
CA GLU A 51 7.63 -2.91 10.21
C GLU A 51 7.90 -4.39 10.53
N LEU A 52 7.35 -5.31 9.72
CA LEU A 52 7.59 -6.75 9.85
C LEU A 52 9.06 -7.09 9.58
N ILE A 53 9.66 -6.48 8.57
CA ILE A 53 11.08 -6.72 8.23
C ILE A 53 12.02 -6.16 9.30
N TYR A 54 11.65 -5.04 9.92
CA TYR A 54 12.49 -4.35 10.89
C TYR A 54 12.44 -4.96 12.29
N LEU A 55 11.25 -5.37 12.76
CA LEU A 55 11.06 -5.84 14.14
C LEU A 55 10.62 -7.30 14.25
N GLY A 56 10.28 -7.96 13.15
CA GLY A 56 9.78 -9.33 13.16
C GLY A 56 8.28 -9.47 13.43
N ILE A 57 7.86 -10.73 13.55
CA ILE A 57 6.44 -11.11 13.66
C ILE A 57 5.84 -10.77 15.02
N ASP A 58 6.61 -10.94 16.10
CA ASP A 58 6.17 -10.72 17.48
C ASP A 58 6.31 -9.26 17.95
N ARG A 59 6.42 -8.32 17.01
CA ARG A 59 6.65 -6.91 17.33
C ARG A 59 5.43 -6.29 18.01
N GLU A 60 5.71 -5.38 18.94
CA GLU A 60 4.70 -4.44 19.44
C GLU A 60 4.46 -3.30 18.43
N GLY A 61 3.28 -2.69 18.52
CA GLY A 61 2.96 -1.50 17.74
C GLY A 61 3.77 -0.30 18.21
N LYS A 62 4.36 0.44 17.28
CA LYS A 62 5.06 1.70 17.56
C LYS A 62 4.39 2.88 16.88
N THR A 63 4.58 4.06 17.44
CA THR A 63 4.19 5.35 16.85
C THR A 63 5.04 5.67 15.63
N LYS A 64 4.63 6.70 14.87
CA LYS A 64 5.39 7.14 13.69
C LYS A 64 6.74 7.69 14.12
N GLU A 65 6.78 8.46 15.20
CA GLU A 65 7.95 9.09 15.77
C GLU A 65 9.00 8.05 16.19
N GLU A 66 8.56 6.93 16.77
CA GLU A 66 9.45 5.82 17.14
C GLU A 66 10.03 5.08 15.93
N TYR A 67 9.30 5.03 14.81
CA TYR A 67 9.82 4.48 13.55
C TYR A 67 10.64 5.48 12.75
N ASP A 68 10.56 6.79 13.03
CA ASP A 68 11.19 7.84 12.24
C ASP A 68 12.69 7.98 12.53
N THR A 69 13.42 6.90 12.27
CA THR A 69 14.87 6.82 12.38
C THR A 69 15.51 6.80 11.00
N LYS A 70 16.77 7.24 10.92
CA LYS A 70 17.56 7.17 9.68
C LYS A 70 17.60 5.73 9.13
N GLU A 71 17.83 4.76 10.01
CA GLU A 71 17.90 3.34 9.65
C GLU A 71 16.58 2.83 9.05
N TYR A 72 15.45 3.17 9.66
CA TYR A 72 14.14 2.72 9.18
C TYR A 72 13.76 3.37 7.84
N ARG A 73 14.09 4.67 7.64
CA ARG A 73 13.91 5.34 6.35
C ARG A 73 14.80 4.73 5.27
N GLU A 74 16.04 4.38 5.59
CA GLU A 74 16.95 3.68 4.65
C GLU A 74 16.41 2.30 4.26
N LEU A 75 15.88 1.54 5.22
CA LEU A 75 15.17 0.30 4.95
C LEU A 75 13.99 0.53 3.98
N CYS A 76 13.14 1.52 4.25
CA CYS A 76 12.01 1.84 3.38
C CYS A 76 12.46 2.15 1.94
N LYS A 77 13.50 2.98 1.76
CA LYS A 77 14.05 3.31 0.44
C LYS A 77 14.52 2.07 -0.32
N LYS A 78 15.33 1.22 0.34
CA LYS A 78 15.84 -0.03 -0.25
C LYS A 78 14.71 -0.96 -0.66
N LEU A 79 13.69 -1.10 0.18
CA LEU A 79 12.52 -1.93 -0.07
C LEU A 79 11.66 -1.43 -1.24
N LEU A 80 11.69 -0.12 -1.53
CA LEU A 80 10.95 0.50 -2.62
C LEU A 80 11.68 0.43 -3.98
N GLU A 81 12.99 0.24 -4.02
CA GLU A 81 13.78 0.20 -5.27
C GLU A 81 13.17 -0.68 -6.38
N PRO A 82 12.84 -1.97 -6.16
CA PRO A 82 12.24 -2.80 -7.20
C PRO A 82 10.85 -2.30 -7.63
N ILE A 83 10.07 -1.77 -6.68
CA ILE A 83 8.73 -1.23 -6.95
C ILE A 83 8.83 -0.01 -7.85
N ILE A 84 9.68 0.95 -7.50
CA ILE A 84 9.92 2.16 -8.30
C ILE A 84 10.43 1.78 -9.70
N LYS A 85 11.31 0.78 -9.81
CA LYS A 85 11.79 0.30 -11.11
C LYS A 85 10.65 -0.29 -11.96
N TYR A 86 9.75 -1.08 -11.38
CA TYR A 86 8.57 -1.55 -12.12
C TYR A 86 7.69 -0.40 -12.60
N LEU A 87 7.42 0.59 -11.75
CA LEU A 87 6.57 1.73 -12.11
C LEU A 87 7.21 2.58 -13.22
N GLN A 88 8.53 2.77 -13.21
CA GLN A 88 9.26 3.43 -14.30
C GLN A 88 9.09 2.71 -15.64
N GLU A 89 9.20 1.38 -15.66
CA GLU A 89 9.04 0.61 -16.90
C GLU A 89 7.58 0.64 -17.39
N TYR A 90 6.60 0.50 -16.50
CA TYR A 90 5.19 0.59 -16.85
C TYR A 90 4.77 1.98 -17.33
N LYS A 91 5.38 3.04 -16.77
CA LYS A 91 5.12 4.42 -17.20
C LYS A 91 5.44 4.63 -18.69
N LYS A 92 6.45 3.94 -19.24
CA LYS A 92 6.83 4.06 -20.67
C LYS A 92 5.68 3.70 -21.62
N ASP A 93 4.71 2.93 -21.15
CA ASP A 93 3.61 2.40 -21.96
C ASP A 93 2.22 2.83 -21.43
N ASN A 94 2.15 3.97 -20.74
CA ASN A 94 0.93 4.64 -20.26
C ASN A 94 0.03 3.77 -19.37
N TYR A 95 0.64 3.02 -18.45
CA TYR A 95 -0.11 2.25 -17.46
C TYR A 95 -0.83 3.15 -16.47
N LYS A 96 -2.02 2.73 -16.04
CA LYS A 96 -2.79 3.38 -14.98
C LYS A 96 -2.50 2.71 -13.64
N PHE A 97 -2.24 3.52 -12.63
CA PHE A 97 -1.94 3.06 -11.27
C PHE A 97 -3.03 3.47 -10.30
N ILE A 98 -3.39 2.55 -9.42
CA ILE A 98 -4.06 2.87 -8.16
C ILE A 98 -3.17 2.43 -7.00
N LEU A 99 -3.19 3.16 -5.90
CA LEU A 99 -2.53 2.82 -4.64
C LEU A 99 -3.59 2.58 -3.57
N ILE A 100 -3.51 1.45 -2.87
CA ILE A 100 -4.36 1.12 -1.71
C ILE A 100 -3.48 1.05 -0.46
N GLY A 101 -3.58 2.09 0.37
CA GLY A 101 -2.93 2.21 1.67
C GLY A 101 -3.79 1.66 2.82
N ILE A 102 -3.35 1.88 4.06
CA ILE A 102 -4.08 1.52 5.28
C ILE A 102 -4.25 2.78 6.14
N GLU A 103 -5.48 3.20 6.41
CA GLU A 103 -5.76 4.36 7.25
C GLU A 103 -5.21 4.15 8.67
N ASN A 104 -4.57 5.19 9.23
CA ASN A 104 -3.89 5.20 10.53
C ASN A 104 -2.71 4.23 10.67
N SER A 105 -2.13 3.76 9.56
CA SER A 105 -0.86 3.02 9.62
C SER A 105 0.32 3.99 9.70
N THR A 106 1.20 3.76 10.68
CA THR A 106 2.46 4.51 10.87
C THR A 106 3.39 4.44 9.65
N THR A 107 3.21 3.43 8.80
CA THR A 107 4.04 3.20 7.61
C THR A 107 3.24 3.29 6.30
N CYS A 108 1.95 2.95 6.28
CA CYS A 108 1.14 2.83 5.06
C CYS A 108 -0.05 3.80 4.94
N ASP A 109 -0.24 4.75 5.87
CA ASP A 109 -1.20 5.86 5.70
C ASP A 109 -0.72 6.79 4.58
N ILE A 110 -1.64 7.32 3.79
CA ILE A 110 -1.36 8.11 2.58
C ILE A 110 -1.68 9.58 2.81
N PHE A 111 -2.81 9.88 3.47
CA PHE A 111 -3.41 11.20 3.46
C PHE A 111 -3.15 12.00 4.75
N LYS A 112 -3.72 11.59 5.88
CA LYS A 112 -3.82 12.45 7.08
C LYS A 112 -2.51 12.52 7.84
N ASN A 113 -1.93 11.36 8.12
CA ASN A 113 -0.64 11.26 8.80
C ASN A 113 0.22 10.28 8.01
N ARG A 114 0.65 10.72 6.83
CA ARG A 114 1.34 9.90 5.84
C ARG A 114 2.43 9.08 6.50
N GLY A 115 2.37 7.76 6.34
CA GLY A 115 3.32 6.84 6.94
C GLY A 115 4.69 6.90 6.27
N ILE A 116 5.72 6.43 6.96
CA ILE A 116 7.12 6.60 6.54
C ILE A 116 7.42 5.97 5.16
N LEU A 117 6.90 4.75 4.89
CA LEU A 117 7.06 4.14 3.56
C LEU A 117 6.36 4.97 2.49
N MET A 118 5.18 5.52 2.79
CA MET A 118 4.44 6.36 1.85
C MET A 118 5.14 7.69 1.60
N GLU A 119 5.78 8.30 2.61
CA GLU A 119 6.62 9.50 2.40
C GLU A 119 7.74 9.22 1.41
N GLU A 120 8.50 8.12 1.60
CA GLU A 120 9.59 7.76 0.69
C GLU A 120 9.09 7.34 -0.69
N PHE A 121 7.94 6.64 -0.76
CA PHE A 121 7.31 6.25 -2.01
C PHE A 121 6.86 7.47 -2.83
N PHE A 122 6.16 8.42 -2.20
CA PHE A 122 5.66 9.60 -2.89
C PHE A 122 6.79 10.50 -3.40
N LYS A 123 7.89 10.65 -2.65
CA LYS A 123 9.08 11.38 -3.11
C LYS A 123 9.61 10.84 -4.45
N GLU A 124 9.70 9.51 -4.59
CA GLU A 124 10.22 8.88 -5.82
C GLU A 124 9.23 8.97 -6.98
N VAL A 125 7.94 8.69 -6.77
CA VAL A 125 6.94 8.76 -7.87
C VAL A 125 6.70 10.18 -8.34
N GLU A 126 6.78 11.19 -7.45
CA GLU A 126 6.70 12.61 -7.79
C GLU A 126 7.90 13.04 -8.64
N LYS A 127 9.12 12.70 -8.20
CA LYS A 127 10.36 12.94 -8.97
C LYS A 127 10.30 12.34 -10.37
N LEU A 128 9.64 11.19 -10.50
CA LEU A 128 9.49 10.48 -11.77
C LEU A 128 8.25 10.90 -12.56
N ASN A 129 7.44 11.84 -12.07
CA ASN A 129 6.17 12.25 -12.67
C ASN A 129 5.23 11.07 -12.98
N ILE A 130 5.10 10.12 -12.04
CA ILE A 130 4.18 8.98 -12.15
C ILE A 130 2.87 9.37 -11.45
N ILE A 131 1.76 9.34 -12.19
CA ILE A 131 0.43 9.69 -11.67
C ILE A 131 -0.21 8.44 -11.07
N ILE A 132 -0.65 8.54 -9.82
CA ILE A 132 -1.26 7.44 -9.08
C ILE A 132 -2.55 7.94 -8.42
N LYS A 133 -3.67 7.27 -8.65
CA LYS A 133 -4.89 7.50 -7.85
C LYS A 133 -4.73 6.76 -6.53
N ALA A 134 -5.00 7.39 -5.39
CA ALA A 134 -4.83 6.76 -4.08
C ALA A 134 -6.16 6.61 -3.33
N ILE A 135 -6.25 5.56 -2.52
CA ILE A 135 -7.33 5.30 -1.56
C ILE A 135 -6.75 4.55 -0.35
N GLU A 136 -7.38 4.65 0.81
CA GLU A 136 -6.98 3.94 2.01
C GLU A 136 -8.06 2.93 2.40
N TYR A 137 -7.65 1.73 2.78
CA TYR A 137 -8.52 0.80 3.46
C TYR A 137 -8.86 1.39 4.85
N PRO A 138 -10.15 1.55 5.18
CA PRO A 138 -10.57 2.32 6.35
C PRO A 138 -10.20 1.59 7.63
N LYS A 139 -9.96 2.33 8.72
CA LYS A 139 -9.75 1.74 10.06
C LYS A 139 -11.03 1.09 10.57
N ASN A 140 -12.16 1.80 10.45
CA ASN A 140 -13.44 1.38 11.01
C ASN A 140 -14.29 0.64 9.97
N GLU A 141 -14.95 -0.43 10.41
CA GLU A 141 -15.83 -1.25 9.57
C GLU A 141 -17.00 -0.44 8.98
N LYS A 142 -17.55 0.52 9.73
CA LYS A 142 -18.65 1.40 9.26
C LYS A 142 -18.31 2.17 7.98
N ASP A 143 -17.03 2.41 7.72
CA ASP A 143 -16.55 3.18 6.58
C ASP A 143 -16.23 2.26 5.37
N TYR A 144 -16.31 0.94 5.53
CA TYR A 144 -15.97 -0.05 4.51
C TYR A 144 -16.84 0.04 3.25
N ASN A 145 -18.16 0.16 3.41
CA ASN A 145 -19.07 0.30 2.27
C ASN A 145 -18.76 1.55 1.43
N LYS A 146 -18.30 2.63 2.07
CA LYS A 146 -17.88 3.86 1.38
C LYS A 146 -16.56 3.62 0.64
N PHE A 147 -15.62 2.89 1.25
CA PHE A 147 -14.38 2.47 0.61
C PHE A 147 -14.65 1.65 -0.66
N VAL A 148 -15.47 0.60 -0.59
CA VAL A 148 -15.80 -0.26 -1.74
C VAL A 148 -16.40 0.55 -2.89
N LYS A 149 -17.42 1.37 -2.62
CA LYS A 149 -18.03 2.25 -3.64
C LYS A 149 -17.02 3.21 -4.28
N THR A 150 -16.09 3.73 -3.49
CA THR A 150 -15.05 4.63 -3.98
C THR A 150 -14.04 3.88 -4.85
N LEU A 151 -13.60 2.70 -4.41
CA LEU A 151 -12.70 1.83 -5.18
C LEU A 151 -13.33 1.44 -6.52
N GLU A 152 -14.59 1.01 -6.54
CA GLU A 152 -15.33 0.68 -7.76
C GLU A 152 -15.43 1.88 -8.73
N LYS A 153 -15.58 3.09 -8.21
CA LYS A 153 -15.58 4.31 -9.05
C LYS A 153 -14.18 4.63 -9.60
N MET A 154 -13.11 4.29 -8.89
CA MET A 154 -11.74 4.54 -9.33
C MET A 154 -11.26 3.59 -10.43
N ILE A 155 -11.77 2.35 -10.44
CA ILE A 155 -11.35 1.26 -11.33
C ILE A 155 -12.18 1.13 -12.63
N LYS A 156 -13.36 1.77 -12.67
CA LYS A 156 -14.12 2.00 -13.91
C LYS A 156 -13.40 3.02 -14.79
#